data_AF-A0A9D6N6P3-F1
#
_entry.id   AF-A0A9D6N6P3-F1
#
_cell.length_a   1.000
_cell.length_b   1.000
_cell.length_c   1.000
_cell.angle_alpha   90.00
_cell.angle_beta   90.00
_cell.angle_gamma   90.00
#
_symmetry.space_group_name_H-M   'P 1'
#
loop_
_entity.id
_entity.type
_entity.pdbx_description
1 polymer ?
#
loop_
_entity_poly.entity_id
_entity_poly.type
_entity_poly.pdbx_seq_one_letter_code
_entity_poly.pdbx_strand_id
1 'polypeptide(L)'
;MSQHHRIQGTWADDPAHFLRPRGMGRRSFLQVGMVAGLGLTLGDFLRMRAQGEIKNYESKEGKAKSVIHIFLPGGIAHQESFDPKPYAPVEYRGPLGTVRTKLDGVEFSQNLAKTAQIADKITVCRSMTHGEAAHERGTHNMFTGYRPSPALSYPSFGAVVSHEFGPRKSMPPYVCVPSVPNEYAGSGYLSSAYGPFSVGSDPADGNFQVKDLVLPGGMTVGRFEKRKTMLQKVDAHFKSLEKADALDAMDTFYQRAYSLISSKEAREAFDMKAESDKMKDAYGRNAAGMRMLLARRLVEAGVRMVSLTYGGWDHHDGIANAINSQLPPFDQAFAMLIADLEQRGLLDSTLVMVSSEFGRTPKINATGGRDHWPKVFSVVLAGGGIKKGSIYGSSDATATEPDEHPLGVEDLATTMYHQMGIVADKELMAPGGRPIEIVDGGKVVKELLA
;
A
#
# COMPACT_ATOMS: atom_id res chain seq x y z
N MET A 1 -52.05 -54.82 5.55
CA MET A 1 -53.16 -53.94 5.15
C MET A 1 -52.62 -52.54 4.97
N SER A 2 -52.66 -52.05 3.74
CA SER A 2 -52.23 -50.73 3.28
C SER A 2 -53.09 -49.62 3.87
N GLN A 3 -52.50 -48.50 4.30
CA GLN A 3 -53.02 -47.15 4.02
C GLN A 3 -51.89 -46.12 3.91
N HIS A 4 -51.90 -45.41 2.78
CA HIS A 4 -50.98 -44.36 2.37
C HIS A 4 -51.06 -43.12 3.27
N HIS A 5 -49.90 -42.61 3.72
CA HIS A 5 -49.76 -41.22 4.15
C HIS A 5 -49.23 -40.38 3.00
N ARG A 6 -49.98 -39.33 2.65
CA ARG A 6 -49.65 -38.38 1.58
C ARG A 6 -48.41 -37.56 1.94
N ILE A 7 -47.56 -37.39 0.93
CA ILE A 7 -46.38 -36.53 0.94
C ILE A 7 -46.83 -35.06 0.96
N GLN A 8 -46.45 -34.32 2.00
CA GLN A 8 -46.52 -32.85 2.00
C GLN A 8 -45.33 -32.29 1.21
N GLY A 9 -45.59 -31.36 0.29
CA GLY A 9 -44.52 -30.71 -0.50
C GLY A 9 -44.85 -30.47 -1.97
N THR A 10 -46.11 -30.33 -2.36
CA THR A 10 -46.48 -29.90 -3.71
C THR A 10 -46.80 -28.40 -3.74
N TRP A 11 -46.40 -27.74 -4.84
CA TRP A 11 -46.59 -26.33 -5.24
C TRP A 11 -47.96 -25.67 -4.97
N ALA A 12 -48.96 -26.43 -4.52
CA ALA A 12 -50.32 -25.97 -4.28
C ALA A 12 -50.58 -25.42 -2.87
N ASP A 13 -49.66 -25.63 -1.91
CA ASP A 13 -49.91 -25.34 -0.49
C ASP A 13 -49.18 -24.09 0.07
N ASP A 14 -48.51 -23.29 -0.77
CA ASP A 14 -47.90 -22.01 -0.36
C ASP A 14 -48.62 -20.79 -0.98
N PRO A 15 -49.39 -20.01 -0.18
CA PRO A 15 -50.05 -18.79 -0.66
C PRO A 15 -49.08 -17.63 -0.95
N ALA A 16 -47.78 -17.76 -0.65
CA ALA A 16 -46.78 -16.72 -0.92
C ALA A 16 -46.50 -16.51 -2.42
N HIS A 17 -46.84 -17.47 -3.29
CA HIS A 17 -46.64 -17.36 -4.75
C HIS A 17 -47.60 -16.37 -5.44
N PHE A 18 -48.65 -15.89 -4.76
CA PHE A 18 -49.59 -14.88 -5.28
C PHE A 18 -49.49 -13.52 -4.60
N LEU A 19 -48.37 -13.23 -3.93
CA LEU A 19 -48.09 -11.88 -3.45
C LEU A 19 -47.87 -10.94 -4.65
N ARG A 20 -48.96 -10.30 -5.06
CA ARG A 20 -48.95 -9.08 -5.90
C ARG A 20 -47.83 -8.16 -5.38
N PRO A 21 -47.00 -7.56 -6.26
CA PRO A 21 -46.00 -6.61 -5.82
C PRO A 21 -46.69 -5.42 -5.15
N ARG A 22 -46.76 -5.42 -3.82
CA ARG A 22 -47.11 -4.25 -3.01
C ARG A 22 -45.93 -3.28 -3.12
N GLY A 23 -45.91 -2.51 -4.20
CA GLY A 23 -44.84 -1.55 -4.44
C GLY A 23 -44.91 -0.74 -5.74
N MET A 24 -45.72 -1.12 -6.74
CA MET A 24 -45.92 -0.27 -7.92
C MET A 24 -47.14 0.63 -7.76
N GLY A 25 -46.94 1.80 -7.14
CA GLY A 25 -47.96 2.84 -7.07
C GLY A 25 -48.24 3.43 -8.47
N ARG A 26 -49.41 4.06 -8.66
CA ARG A 26 -49.79 4.75 -9.91
C ARG A 26 -48.71 5.73 -10.41
N ARG A 27 -47.92 6.32 -9.51
CA ARG A 27 -46.75 7.16 -9.83
C ARG A 27 -45.61 6.39 -10.48
N SER A 28 -45.30 5.18 -10.02
CA SER A 28 -44.25 4.33 -10.61
C SER A 28 -44.65 3.84 -12.01
N PHE A 29 -45.94 3.52 -12.22
CA PHE A 29 -46.45 3.14 -13.54
C PHE A 29 -46.40 4.32 -14.54
N LEU A 30 -46.75 5.53 -14.09
CA LEU A 30 -46.62 6.74 -14.90
C LEU A 30 -45.15 7.13 -15.14
N GLN A 31 -44.24 6.96 -14.17
CA GLN A 31 -42.80 7.14 -14.38
C GLN A 31 -42.25 6.15 -15.41
N VAL A 32 -42.60 4.86 -15.32
CA VAL A 32 -42.19 3.85 -16.30
C VAL A 32 -42.80 4.13 -17.68
N GLY A 33 -44.07 4.55 -17.75
CA GLY A 33 -44.74 4.92 -19.00
C GLY A 33 -44.19 6.20 -19.66
N MET A 34 -43.75 7.17 -18.85
CA MET A 34 -43.13 8.42 -19.34
C MET A 34 -41.67 8.20 -19.79
N VAL A 35 -40.95 7.28 -19.14
CA VAL A 35 -39.58 6.86 -19.52
C VAL A 35 -39.60 6.04 -20.83
N ALA A 36 -40.61 5.17 -21.01
CA ALA A 36 -40.82 4.46 -22.28
C ALA A 36 -41.14 5.41 -23.46
N GLY A 37 -41.82 6.53 -23.21
CA GLY A 37 -42.09 7.58 -24.20
C GLY A 37 -40.85 8.36 -24.67
N LEU A 38 -39.73 8.23 -23.96
CA LEU A 38 -38.42 8.81 -24.31
C LEU A 38 -37.45 7.78 -24.90
N GLY A 39 -37.91 6.55 -25.18
CA GLY A 39 -37.08 5.49 -25.75
C GLY A 39 -36.15 4.79 -24.75
N LEU A 40 -36.26 5.07 -23.46
CA LEU A 40 -35.49 4.40 -22.42
C LEU A 40 -36.20 3.11 -22.00
N THR A 41 -35.51 1.97 -22.11
CA THR A 41 -36.05 0.69 -21.67
C THR A 41 -36.06 0.62 -20.13
N LEU A 42 -36.86 -0.28 -19.55
CA LEU A 42 -36.78 -0.58 -18.12
C LEU A 42 -35.37 -1.03 -17.72
N GLY A 43 -34.64 -1.71 -18.63
CA GLY A 43 -33.25 -2.06 -18.45
C GLY A 43 -32.32 -0.84 -18.36
N ASP A 44 -32.54 0.17 -19.20
CA ASP A 44 -31.78 1.42 -19.16
C ASP A 44 -32.08 2.21 -17.87
N PHE A 45 -33.34 2.26 -17.44
CA PHE A 45 -33.72 2.89 -16.18
C PHE A 45 -33.07 2.20 -14.97
N LEU A 46 -33.08 0.86 -14.93
CA LEU A 46 -32.42 0.08 -13.87
C LEU A 46 -30.89 0.25 -13.92
N ARG A 47 -30.29 0.30 -15.11
CA ARG A 47 -28.86 0.56 -15.28
C ARG A 47 -28.46 1.97 -14.85
N MET A 48 -29.25 2.99 -15.21
CA MET A 48 -29.03 4.37 -14.78
C MET A 48 -29.20 4.53 -13.27
N ARG A 49 -30.18 3.84 -12.68
CA ARG A 49 -30.38 3.82 -11.23
C ARG A 49 -29.20 3.15 -10.52
N ALA A 50 -28.75 1.99 -11.03
CA ALA A 50 -27.56 1.32 -10.51
C ALA A 50 -26.31 2.22 -10.64
N GLN A 51 -26.17 2.96 -11.75
CA GLN A 51 -25.09 3.93 -11.92
C GLN A 51 -25.18 5.13 -10.98
N GLY A 52 -26.39 5.56 -10.62
CA GLY A 52 -26.62 6.64 -9.64
C GLY A 52 -26.45 6.21 -8.18
N GLU A 53 -26.43 4.91 -7.90
CA GLU A 53 -26.18 4.34 -6.57
C GLU A 53 -24.68 4.10 -6.30
N ILE A 54 -23.82 4.24 -7.33
CA ILE A 54 -22.36 4.08 -7.20
C ILE A 54 -21.76 5.24 -6.41
N LYS A 55 -21.01 4.92 -5.36
CA LYS A 55 -20.30 5.91 -4.53
C LYS A 55 -19.12 6.48 -5.30
N ASN A 56 -19.32 7.61 -5.96
CA ASN A 56 -18.26 8.29 -6.68
C ASN A 56 -17.92 9.63 -6.02
N TYR A 57 -16.64 9.83 -5.70
CA TYR A 57 -16.12 11.05 -5.12
C TYR A 57 -14.92 11.55 -5.93
N GLU A 58 -14.79 12.87 -6.04
CA GLU A 58 -13.60 13.50 -6.62
C GLU A 58 -12.45 13.47 -5.61
N SER A 59 -11.31 12.89 -6.01
CA SER A 59 -10.09 12.91 -5.21
C SER A 59 -9.42 14.28 -5.29
N LYS A 60 -9.08 14.86 -4.14
CA LYS A 60 -8.45 16.18 -4.03
C LYS A 60 -7.21 16.05 -3.20
N GLU A 61 -6.05 16.48 -3.70
CA GLU A 61 -4.79 16.23 -3.00
C GLU A 61 -4.81 16.75 -1.55
N GLY A 62 -4.65 15.82 -0.61
CA GLY A 62 -4.63 16.09 0.83
C GLY A 62 -3.32 16.68 1.33
N LYS A 63 -3.08 16.56 2.65
CA LYS A 63 -1.83 17.00 3.30
C LYS A 63 -0.65 16.18 2.79
N ALA A 64 -0.78 14.86 2.74
CA ALA A 64 0.22 13.96 2.19
C ALA A 64 0.18 14.01 0.65
N LYS A 65 1.17 14.66 0.07
CA LYS A 65 1.38 14.75 -1.38
C LYS A 65 2.12 13.53 -1.93
N SER A 66 2.84 12.81 -1.07
CA SER A 66 3.55 11.58 -1.39
C SER A 66 3.52 10.61 -0.21
N VAL A 67 3.68 9.31 -0.50
CA VAL A 67 3.86 8.26 0.48
C VAL A 67 5.15 7.50 0.19
N ILE A 68 5.98 7.28 1.21
CA ILE A 68 7.09 6.32 1.19
C ILE A 68 6.67 5.14 2.06
N HIS A 69 6.33 4.02 1.41
CA HIS A 69 5.98 2.77 2.07
C HIS A 69 7.21 1.88 2.17
N ILE A 70 7.76 1.79 3.37
CA ILE A 70 8.89 0.93 3.73
C ILE A 70 8.31 -0.38 4.25
N PHE A 71 8.37 -1.43 3.43
CA PHE A 71 7.90 -2.75 3.79
C PHE A 71 9.05 -3.63 4.26
N LEU A 72 8.89 -4.24 5.43
CA LEU A 72 9.87 -5.12 6.07
C LEU A 72 9.35 -6.56 5.95
N PRO A 73 9.68 -7.29 4.86
CA PRO A 73 9.06 -8.59 4.58
C PRO A 73 9.54 -9.64 5.56
N GLY A 74 8.62 -10.44 6.06
CA GLY A 74 8.90 -11.52 7.00
C GLY A 74 8.41 -11.22 8.41
N GLY A 75 7.48 -10.31 8.64
CA GLY A 75 6.89 -10.12 9.98
C GLY A 75 7.90 -9.67 11.05
N ILE A 76 8.34 -8.41 11.01
CA ILE A 76 9.30 -7.89 12.00
C ILE A 76 8.79 -8.09 13.43
N ALA A 77 9.63 -8.66 14.29
CA ALA A 77 9.27 -8.87 15.69
C ALA A 77 9.18 -7.52 16.41
N HIS A 78 7.98 -7.18 16.90
CA HIS A 78 7.73 -5.90 17.55
C HIS A 78 8.44 -5.81 18.90
N GLN A 79 8.62 -6.94 19.61
CA GLN A 79 9.37 -7.04 20.86
C GLN A 79 10.86 -6.73 20.69
N GLU A 80 11.46 -7.15 19.57
CA GLU A 80 12.86 -6.85 19.24
C GLU A 80 13.04 -5.52 18.47
N SER A 81 11.97 -4.75 18.25
CA SER A 81 11.98 -3.47 17.55
C SER A 81 11.24 -2.35 18.31
N PHE A 82 9.99 -2.08 17.98
CA PHE A 82 9.27 -0.86 18.36
C PHE A 82 8.41 -0.99 19.62
N ASP A 83 8.23 -2.19 20.16
CA ASP A 83 7.43 -2.47 21.37
C ASP A 83 8.09 -3.52 22.27
N PRO A 84 9.30 -3.24 22.81
CA PRO A 84 9.97 -4.15 23.72
C PRO A 84 9.18 -4.30 25.02
N LYS A 85 9.28 -5.49 25.63
CA LYS A 85 8.64 -5.82 26.92
C LYS A 85 9.68 -6.03 28.02
N PRO A 86 10.44 -5.00 28.44
CA PRO A 86 11.60 -5.16 29.34
C PRO A 86 11.25 -5.80 30.69
N TYR A 87 10.00 -5.66 31.13
CA TYR A 87 9.50 -6.19 32.41
C TYR A 87 8.83 -7.57 32.30
N ALA A 88 8.69 -8.12 31.09
CA ALA A 88 8.14 -9.46 30.89
C ALA A 88 9.20 -10.54 31.22
N PRO A 89 8.80 -11.80 31.48
CA PRO A 89 9.75 -12.91 31.62
C PRO A 89 10.66 -13.05 30.40
N VAL A 90 11.82 -13.68 30.58
CA VAL A 90 12.87 -13.75 29.53
C VAL A 90 12.37 -14.39 28.23
N GLU A 91 11.44 -15.33 28.35
CA GLU A 91 10.83 -16.03 27.22
C GLU A 91 9.95 -15.11 26.36
N TYR A 92 9.45 -14.01 26.94
CA TYR A 92 8.59 -13.04 26.26
C TYR A 92 9.35 -11.78 25.85
N ARG A 93 10.16 -11.21 26.76
CA ARG A 93 10.93 -9.99 26.48
C ARG A 93 11.97 -10.18 25.38
N GLY A 94 12.43 -11.42 25.19
CA GLY A 94 13.44 -11.77 24.20
C GLY A 94 14.87 -11.46 24.68
N PRO A 95 15.86 -11.68 23.78
CA PRO A 95 17.27 -11.64 24.13
C PRO A 95 17.89 -10.23 24.11
N LEU A 96 17.16 -9.22 23.63
CA LEU A 96 17.68 -7.88 23.40
C LEU A 96 17.31 -6.91 24.53
N GLY A 97 18.17 -5.91 24.75
CA GLY A 97 17.89 -4.79 25.64
C GLY A 97 17.11 -3.68 24.98
N THR A 98 16.88 -2.60 25.74
CA THR A 98 16.13 -1.43 25.30
C THR A 98 16.98 -0.17 25.29
N VAL A 99 16.48 0.87 24.61
CA VAL A 99 16.99 2.23 24.63
C VAL A 99 15.83 3.18 24.89
N ARG A 100 16.05 4.17 25.77
CA ARG A 100 15.08 5.23 26.02
C ARG A 100 14.96 6.14 24.82
N THR A 101 13.74 6.54 24.50
CA THR A 101 13.46 7.50 23.44
C THR A 101 13.37 8.92 24.01
N LYS A 102 13.19 9.91 23.13
CA LYS A 102 12.83 11.28 23.54
C LYS A 102 11.44 11.41 24.16
N LEU A 103 10.57 10.41 24.00
CA LEU A 103 9.25 10.41 24.59
C LEU A 103 9.34 9.81 26.00
N ASP A 104 8.77 10.51 26.98
CA ASP A 104 8.79 10.08 28.37
C ASP A 104 8.12 8.71 28.55
N GLY A 105 8.81 7.79 29.23
CA GLY A 105 8.31 6.44 29.49
C GLY A 105 8.29 5.49 28.27
N VAL A 106 8.75 5.94 27.10
CA VAL A 106 8.78 5.12 25.88
C VAL A 106 10.19 4.61 25.62
N GLU A 107 10.29 3.28 25.45
CA GLU A 107 11.51 2.59 25.06
C GLU A 107 11.34 1.85 23.73
N PHE A 108 12.42 1.78 22.95
CA PHE A 108 12.57 0.92 21.77
C PHE A 108 13.67 -0.12 22.03
N SER A 109 13.83 -1.06 21.11
CA SER A 109 14.97 -1.97 21.08
C SER A 109 16.29 -1.21 21.07
N GLN A 110 17.32 -1.73 21.76
CA GLN A 110 18.67 -1.14 21.79
C GLN A 110 19.27 -0.88 20.40
N ASN A 111 18.81 -1.62 19.37
CA ASN A 111 19.26 -1.50 17.99
C ASN A 111 18.55 -0.39 17.20
N LEU A 112 17.60 0.32 17.83
CA LEU A 112 16.92 1.50 17.29
C LEU A 112 17.41 2.80 17.94
N ALA A 113 18.70 2.88 18.27
CA ALA A 113 19.28 3.98 19.03
C ALA A 113 19.13 5.34 18.33
N LYS A 114 19.25 5.41 17.00
CA LYS A 114 19.09 6.66 16.23
C LYS A 114 17.61 7.01 16.07
N THR A 115 16.75 6.02 15.84
CA THR A 115 15.30 6.19 15.76
C THR A 115 14.74 6.69 17.09
N ALA A 116 15.27 6.23 18.22
CA ALA A 116 14.92 6.72 19.55
C ALA A 116 15.19 8.24 19.72
N GLN A 117 16.19 8.79 19.03
CA GLN A 117 16.51 10.23 19.02
C GLN A 117 15.59 11.07 18.14
N ILE A 118 14.76 10.44 17.30
CA ILE A 118 13.74 11.12 16.48
C ILE A 118 12.32 10.69 16.84
N ALA A 119 12.14 10.05 18.00
CA ALA A 119 10.83 9.56 18.44
C ALA A 119 9.78 10.68 18.54
N ASP A 120 10.22 11.92 18.80
CA ASP A 120 9.44 13.16 18.78
C ASP A 120 8.86 13.54 17.41
N LYS A 121 9.29 12.87 16.32
CA LYS A 121 8.87 13.15 14.94
C LYS A 121 8.03 12.05 14.30
N ILE A 122 7.91 10.90 14.97
CA ILE A 122 7.21 9.73 14.46
C ILE A 122 6.03 9.38 15.37
N THR A 123 5.11 8.60 14.84
CA THR A 123 4.07 7.91 15.59
C THR A 123 4.24 6.41 15.43
N VAL A 124 4.31 5.69 16.55
CA VAL A 124 4.39 4.23 16.56
C VAL A 124 3.03 3.68 16.99
N CYS A 125 2.39 2.91 16.11
CA CYS A 125 1.19 2.15 16.43
C CYS A 125 1.64 0.79 16.99
N ARG A 126 1.31 0.47 18.25
CA ARG A 126 1.71 -0.79 18.91
C ARG A 126 0.59 -1.83 19.01
N SER A 127 -0.56 -1.52 18.40
CA SER A 127 -1.80 -2.27 18.50
C SER A 127 -2.33 -2.72 17.12
N MET A 128 -1.48 -2.73 16.09
CA MET A 128 -1.88 -3.17 14.74
C MET A 128 -2.25 -4.65 14.76
N THR A 129 -3.37 -5.02 14.15
CA THR A 129 -3.91 -6.39 14.24
C THR A 129 -4.66 -6.84 12.97
N HIS A 130 -4.57 -8.13 12.66
CA HIS A 130 -5.49 -8.83 11.75
C HIS A 130 -5.43 -10.36 11.98
N GLY A 131 -6.22 -11.13 11.23
CA GLY A 131 -6.34 -12.59 11.40
C GLY A 131 -5.45 -13.43 10.50
N GLU A 132 -4.53 -12.84 9.73
CA GLU A 132 -3.84 -13.53 8.62
C GLU A 132 -2.42 -13.93 9.00
N ALA A 133 -2.21 -15.18 9.39
CA ALA A 133 -0.91 -15.68 9.86
C ALA A 133 0.03 -16.17 8.74
N ALA A 134 -0.42 -16.22 7.49
CA ALA A 134 0.41 -16.64 6.35
C ALA A 134 1.02 -15.41 5.66
N HIS A 135 2.32 -15.46 5.32
CA HIS A 135 3.04 -14.34 4.71
C HIS A 135 2.32 -13.73 3.51
N GLU A 136 1.86 -14.59 2.60
CA GLU A 136 1.12 -14.22 1.39
C GLU A 136 -0.13 -13.40 1.75
N ARG A 137 -0.95 -13.92 2.66
CA ARG A 137 -2.22 -13.31 3.08
C ARG A 137 -2.03 -12.02 3.87
N GLY A 138 -1.05 -11.98 4.78
CA GLY A 138 -0.72 -10.77 5.54
C GLY A 138 -0.13 -9.68 4.64
N THR A 139 0.72 -10.05 3.68
CA THR A 139 1.28 -9.11 2.70
C THR A 139 0.17 -8.53 1.83
N HIS A 140 -0.77 -9.36 1.36
CA HIS A 140 -1.94 -8.90 0.62
C HIS A 140 -2.72 -7.83 1.42
N ASN A 141 -3.04 -8.10 2.69
CA ASN A 141 -3.73 -7.14 3.56
C ASN A 141 -2.99 -5.80 3.61
N MET A 142 -1.69 -5.84 3.86
CA MET A 142 -0.85 -4.67 4.09
C MET A 142 -0.46 -3.90 2.82
N PHE A 143 -0.80 -4.42 1.64
CA PHE A 143 -0.65 -3.71 0.36
C PHE A 143 -1.95 -3.26 -0.26
N THR A 144 -3.09 -3.86 0.09
CA THR A 144 -4.38 -3.63 -0.59
C THR A 144 -5.47 -3.08 0.33
N GLY A 145 -5.35 -3.25 1.64
CA GLY A 145 -6.43 -2.94 2.58
C GLY A 145 -7.49 -4.04 2.68
N TYR A 146 -7.37 -5.14 1.92
CA TYR A 146 -8.37 -6.19 1.80
C TYR A 146 -7.84 -7.54 2.26
N ARG A 147 -8.73 -8.40 2.75
CA ARG A 147 -8.44 -9.84 2.88
C ARG A 147 -8.39 -10.50 1.50
N PRO A 148 -7.48 -11.47 1.29
CA PRO A 148 -7.38 -12.17 0.02
C PRO A 148 -8.71 -12.81 -0.39
N SER A 149 -9.08 -12.64 -1.66
CA SER A 149 -10.26 -13.26 -2.25
C SER A 149 -9.85 -14.13 -3.43
N PRO A 150 -10.31 -15.39 -3.52
CA PRO A 150 -10.07 -16.22 -4.70
C PRO A 150 -10.80 -15.68 -5.95
N ALA A 151 -11.80 -14.80 -5.77
CA ALA A 151 -12.61 -14.28 -6.85
C ALA A 151 -12.02 -13.04 -7.52
N LEU A 152 -11.10 -12.33 -6.85
CA LEU A 152 -10.64 -11.02 -7.29
C LEU A 152 -9.27 -10.64 -6.72
N SER A 153 -8.41 -10.11 -7.57
CA SER A 153 -7.15 -9.46 -7.16
C SER A 153 -7.37 -7.97 -6.94
N TYR A 154 -7.13 -7.49 -5.73
CA TYR A 154 -7.32 -6.08 -5.37
C TYR A 154 -6.13 -5.22 -5.81
N PRO A 155 -6.35 -3.95 -6.21
CA PRO A 155 -5.26 -3.03 -6.49
C PRO A 155 -4.45 -2.74 -5.23
N SER A 156 -3.15 -2.57 -5.40
CA SER A 156 -2.28 -2.06 -4.33
C SER A 156 -2.60 -0.61 -3.97
N PHE A 157 -2.13 -0.17 -2.80
CA PHE A 157 -2.15 1.24 -2.41
C PHE A 157 -1.57 2.14 -3.49
N GLY A 158 -0.43 1.76 -4.07
CA GLY A 158 0.23 2.51 -5.13
C GLY A 158 -0.57 2.54 -6.44
N ALA A 159 -1.25 1.44 -6.80
CA ALA A 159 -2.11 1.41 -7.97
C ALA A 159 -3.35 2.30 -7.81
N VAL A 160 -3.97 2.31 -6.62
CA VAL A 160 -5.08 3.23 -6.32
C VAL A 160 -4.61 4.68 -6.38
N VAL A 161 -3.46 5.02 -5.79
CA VAL A 161 -2.90 6.38 -5.86
C VAL A 161 -2.59 6.80 -7.31
N SER A 162 -2.07 5.86 -8.11
CA SER A 162 -1.80 6.05 -9.54
C SER A 162 -3.09 6.29 -10.33
N HIS A 163 -4.16 5.58 -10.01
CA HIS A 163 -5.49 5.75 -10.58
C HIS A 163 -6.11 7.11 -10.23
N GLU A 164 -6.07 7.50 -8.96
CA GLU A 164 -6.78 8.69 -8.48
C GLU A 164 -6.08 10.01 -8.84
N PHE A 165 -4.74 10.05 -8.89
CA PHE A 165 -4.01 11.31 -9.07
C PHE A 165 -3.14 11.38 -10.31
N GLY A 166 -2.88 10.25 -10.98
CA GLY A 166 -2.00 10.20 -12.15
C GLY A 166 -0.59 10.76 -11.90
N PRO A 167 0.20 11.00 -12.97
CA PRO A 167 1.57 11.47 -12.85
C PRO A 167 1.61 12.91 -12.36
N ARG A 168 2.71 13.26 -11.70
CA ARG A 168 3.01 14.63 -11.27
C ARG A 168 4.37 15.01 -11.79
N LYS A 169 4.45 16.19 -12.42
CA LYS A 169 5.61 16.57 -13.24
C LYS A 169 5.86 15.46 -14.30
N SER A 170 7.10 15.05 -14.49
CA SER A 170 7.49 13.97 -15.41
C SER A 170 7.72 12.63 -14.72
N MET A 171 7.27 12.48 -13.46
CA MET A 171 7.52 11.28 -12.66
C MET A 171 6.35 10.29 -12.71
N PRO A 172 6.63 8.96 -12.71
CA PRO A 172 5.62 7.95 -12.50
C PRO A 172 4.90 8.16 -11.16
N PRO A 173 3.58 7.91 -11.10
CA PRO A 173 2.83 8.05 -9.85
C PRO A 173 3.33 7.05 -8.79
N TYR A 174 3.64 5.83 -9.22
CA TYR A 174 4.02 4.72 -8.35
C TYR A 174 5.35 4.10 -8.78
N VAL A 175 6.34 4.09 -7.89
CA VAL A 175 7.67 3.52 -8.11
C VAL A 175 8.00 2.47 -7.04
N CYS A 176 8.58 1.35 -7.45
CA CYS A 176 9.04 0.30 -6.54
C CYS A 176 10.58 0.20 -6.52
N VAL A 177 11.16 0.17 -5.32
CA VAL A 177 12.61 0.16 -5.07
C VAL A 177 13.01 -1.06 -4.21
N PRO A 178 13.98 -1.89 -4.63
CA PRO A 178 14.69 -1.86 -5.91
C PRO A 178 13.86 -2.48 -7.06
N SER A 179 12.84 -3.26 -6.71
CA SER A 179 11.95 -3.93 -7.65
C SER A 179 10.54 -3.99 -7.06
N VAL A 180 9.57 -4.46 -7.85
CA VAL A 180 8.24 -4.81 -7.32
C VAL A 180 8.42 -5.74 -6.11
N PRO A 181 7.88 -5.38 -4.93
CA PRO A 181 8.22 -6.05 -3.67
C PRO A 181 7.55 -7.40 -3.48
N ASN A 182 6.39 -7.60 -4.11
CA ASN A 182 5.57 -8.82 -4.06
C ASN A 182 4.48 -8.73 -5.15
N GLU A 183 3.70 -9.80 -5.35
CA GLU A 183 2.63 -9.84 -6.34
C GLU A 183 1.45 -8.89 -6.04
N TYR A 184 1.29 -8.46 -4.78
CA TYR A 184 0.22 -7.56 -4.32
C TYR A 184 0.54 -6.08 -4.44
N ALA A 185 1.74 -5.73 -4.92
CA ALA A 185 2.09 -4.38 -5.33
C ALA A 185 1.62 -4.04 -6.76
N GLY A 186 0.78 -4.88 -7.37
CA GLY A 186 0.28 -4.73 -8.73
C GLY A 186 -0.95 -3.82 -8.86
N SER A 187 -1.51 -3.78 -10.09
CA SER A 187 -2.74 -3.05 -10.43
C SER A 187 -4.02 -3.77 -10.00
N GLY A 188 -3.93 -5.06 -9.62
CA GLY A 188 -5.11 -5.88 -9.33
C GLY A 188 -6.09 -5.86 -10.50
N TYR A 189 -7.36 -5.60 -10.21
CA TYR A 189 -8.43 -5.49 -11.21
C TYR A 189 -8.44 -4.17 -12.00
N LEU A 190 -7.63 -3.18 -11.63
CA LEU A 190 -7.50 -1.94 -12.40
C LEU A 190 -6.68 -2.18 -13.67
N SER A 191 -6.81 -1.27 -14.64
CA SER A 191 -5.97 -1.29 -15.85
C SER A 191 -4.50 -1.36 -15.46
N SER A 192 -3.74 -2.20 -16.16
CA SER A 192 -2.32 -2.36 -15.91
C SER A 192 -1.60 -1.01 -16.00
N ALA A 193 -2.10 -0.03 -16.76
CA ALA A 193 -1.58 1.34 -16.84
C ALA A 193 -1.38 2.03 -15.47
N TYR A 194 -2.04 1.58 -14.39
CA TYR A 194 -1.86 2.13 -13.05
C TYR A 194 -0.82 1.38 -12.20
N GLY A 195 -0.24 0.30 -12.72
CA GLY A 195 0.77 -0.52 -12.05
C GLY A 195 2.10 0.21 -11.78
N PRO A 196 2.97 -0.42 -10.95
CA PRO A 196 4.23 0.17 -10.52
C PRO A 196 5.25 0.30 -11.65
N PHE A 197 6.06 1.36 -11.60
CA PHE A 197 7.34 1.42 -12.29
C PHE A 197 8.43 0.79 -11.41
N SER A 198 9.03 -0.31 -11.87
CA SER A 198 10.10 -1.00 -11.15
C SER A 198 11.46 -0.43 -11.50
N VAL A 199 12.28 -0.07 -10.50
CA VAL A 199 13.65 0.43 -10.76
C VAL A 199 14.53 -0.64 -11.42
N GLY A 200 14.41 -1.90 -10.98
CA GLY A 200 15.03 -3.07 -11.60
C GLY A 200 16.47 -3.35 -11.18
N SER A 201 17.04 -2.56 -10.27
CA SER A 201 18.35 -2.78 -9.65
C SER A 201 18.42 -2.11 -8.27
N ASP A 202 19.37 -2.52 -7.42
CA ASP A 202 19.52 -1.94 -6.09
C ASP A 202 20.40 -0.68 -6.15
N PRO A 203 19.95 0.48 -5.63
CA PRO A 203 20.81 1.66 -5.51
C PRO A 203 22.02 1.48 -4.58
N ALA A 204 22.07 0.40 -3.79
CA ALA A 204 23.26 0.00 -3.07
C ALA A 204 24.35 -0.64 -3.94
N ASP A 205 24.01 -1.08 -5.17
CA ASP A 205 24.96 -1.67 -6.09
C ASP A 205 25.83 -0.57 -6.73
N GLY A 206 27.15 -0.78 -6.80
CA GLY A 206 28.09 0.19 -7.38
C GLY A 206 27.85 0.51 -8.86
N ASN A 207 27.13 -0.36 -9.57
CA ASN A 207 26.73 -0.20 -10.97
C ASN A 207 25.23 0.10 -11.12
N PHE A 208 24.59 0.66 -10.09
CA PHE A 208 23.17 1.01 -10.11
C PHE A 208 22.76 1.74 -11.40
N GLN A 209 21.81 1.15 -12.11
CA GLN A 209 21.20 1.69 -13.32
C GLN A 209 19.74 1.26 -13.38
N VAL A 210 18.86 2.20 -13.71
CA VAL A 210 17.45 1.90 -13.87
C VAL A 210 17.25 1.15 -15.18
N LYS A 211 16.63 -0.04 -15.12
CA LYS A 211 16.51 -0.99 -16.24
C LYS A 211 15.86 -0.36 -17.49
N ASP A 212 14.99 0.63 -17.29
CA ASP A 212 14.19 1.26 -18.35
C ASP A 212 14.62 2.70 -18.71
N LEU A 213 15.68 3.26 -18.09
CA LEU A 213 16.20 4.60 -18.44
C LEU A 213 17.40 4.58 -19.39
N VAL A 214 17.93 3.39 -19.72
CA VAL A 214 19.06 3.25 -20.66
C VAL A 214 18.52 2.99 -22.06
N LEU A 215 18.76 3.93 -22.98
CA LEU A 215 18.50 3.71 -24.40
C LEU A 215 19.41 2.55 -24.90
N PRO A 216 18.86 1.45 -25.42
CA PRO A 216 19.67 0.32 -25.89
C PRO A 216 20.73 0.75 -26.91
N GLY A 217 21.99 0.33 -26.70
CA GLY A 217 23.05 0.35 -27.74
C GLY A 217 23.50 1.73 -28.24
N GLY A 218 23.51 2.77 -27.40
CA GLY A 218 24.00 4.10 -27.81
C GLY A 218 23.06 4.81 -28.80
N MET A 219 21.77 4.45 -28.81
CA MET A 219 20.76 5.15 -29.60
C MET A 219 20.63 6.61 -29.15
N THR A 220 20.66 7.53 -30.12
CA THR A 220 20.35 8.94 -29.89
C THR A 220 18.83 9.12 -29.76
N VAL A 221 18.41 10.16 -29.03
CA VAL A 221 16.98 10.52 -28.85
C VAL A 221 16.24 10.60 -30.18
N GLY A 222 16.86 11.17 -31.23
CA GLY A 222 16.26 11.27 -32.57
C GLY A 222 16.07 9.94 -33.30
N ARG A 223 16.92 8.94 -33.08
CA ARG A 223 16.75 7.58 -33.66
C ARG A 223 15.66 6.80 -32.91
N PHE A 224 15.53 7.03 -31.61
CA PHE A 224 14.49 6.45 -30.78
C PHE A 224 13.09 7.00 -31.12
N GLU A 225 12.96 8.31 -31.33
CA GLU A 225 11.70 8.95 -31.79
C GLU A 225 11.22 8.41 -33.15
N LYS A 226 12.13 8.12 -34.09
CA LYS A 226 11.79 7.46 -35.36
C LYS A 226 11.22 6.05 -35.17
N ARG A 227 11.74 5.28 -34.22
CA ARG A 227 11.21 3.94 -33.90
C ARG A 227 9.84 4.04 -33.23
N LYS A 228 9.64 5.02 -32.35
CA LYS A 228 8.33 5.32 -31.73
C LYS A 228 7.27 5.65 -32.78
N THR A 229 7.58 6.54 -33.74
CA THR A 229 6.63 6.88 -34.82
C THR A 229 6.33 5.70 -35.73
N MET A 230 7.26 4.76 -35.90
CA MET A 230 7.02 3.51 -36.64
C MET A 230 6.13 2.55 -35.83
N LEU A 231 6.41 2.38 -34.53
CA LEU A 231 5.60 1.56 -33.63
C LEU A 231 4.16 2.06 -33.56
N GLN A 232 3.96 3.37 -33.39
CA GLN A 232 2.63 4.00 -33.39
C GLN A 232 1.83 3.74 -34.68
N LYS A 233 2.51 3.64 -35.84
CA LYS A 233 1.85 3.29 -37.11
C LYS A 233 1.45 1.81 -37.14
N VAL A 234 2.25 0.93 -36.57
CA VAL A 234 1.93 -0.50 -36.44
C VAL A 234 0.80 -0.69 -35.44
N ASP A 235 0.86 -0.05 -34.27
CA ASP A 235 -0.17 -0.13 -33.23
C ASP A 235 -1.51 0.47 -33.71
N ALA A 236 -1.49 1.58 -34.46
CA ALA A 236 -2.68 2.13 -35.08
C ALA A 236 -3.33 1.15 -36.07
N HIS A 237 -2.53 0.29 -36.72
CA HIS A 237 -3.04 -0.77 -37.59
C HIS A 237 -3.69 -1.89 -36.77
N PHE A 238 -3.09 -2.32 -35.65
CA PHE A 238 -3.63 -3.37 -34.78
C PHE A 238 -4.83 -2.94 -33.94
N LYS A 239 -4.90 -1.67 -33.50
CA LYS A 239 -6.08 -1.09 -32.82
C LYS A 239 -7.34 -1.15 -33.67
N SER A 240 -7.21 -1.24 -34.99
CA SER A 240 -8.36 -1.39 -35.90
C SER A 240 -8.89 -2.83 -35.99
N LEU A 241 -8.16 -3.82 -35.44
CA LEU A 241 -8.43 -5.25 -35.59
C LEU A 241 -8.76 -5.99 -34.28
N GLU A 242 -8.34 -5.52 -33.10
CA GLU A 242 -8.60 -6.17 -31.79
C GLU A 242 -9.13 -5.19 -30.71
N LYS A 243 -9.79 -5.75 -29.67
CA LYS A 243 -10.33 -4.98 -28.52
C LYS A 243 -9.22 -4.23 -27.76
N ALA A 244 -9.48 -2.96 -27.47
CA ALA A 244 -8.50 -1.89 -27.29
C ALA A 244 -7.77 -1.80 -25.93
N ASP A 245 -8.29 -2.37 -24.84
CA ASP A 245 -7.81 -2.04 -23.48
C ASP A 245 -6.35 -2.44 -23.21
N ALA A 246 -5.90 -3.60 -23.68
CA ALA A 246 -4.52 -4.05 -23.49
C ALA A 246 -3.52 -3.22 -24.33
N LEU A 247 -3.91 -2.81 -25.53
CA LEU A 247 -3.11 -1.96 -26.41
C LEU A 247 -3.03 -0.53 -25.86
N ASP A 248 -4.13 0.01 -25.33
CA ASP A 248 -4.17 1.33 -24.70
C ASP A 248 -3.32 1.38 -23.42
N ALA A 249 -3.34 0.32 -22.62
CA ALA A 249 -2.50 0.22 -21.43
C ALA A 249 -1.00 0.14 -21.80
N MET A 250 -0.65 -0.65 -22.82
CA MET A 250 0.73 -0.72 -23.33
C MET A 250 1.22 0.63 -23.87
N ASP A 251 0.41 1.31 -24.69
CA ASP A 251 0.74 2.65 -25.22
C ASP A 251 0.94 3.66 -24.08
N THR A 252 0.09 3.64 -23.06
CA THR A 252 0.22 4.50 -21.87
C THR A 252 1.52 4.22 -21.10
N PHE A 253 1.87 2.95 -20.90
CA PHE A 253 3.13 2.56 -20.26
C PHE A 253 4.34 3.04 -21.05
N TYR A 254 4.34 2.81 -22.36
CA TYR A 254 5.41 3.27 -23.24
C TYR A 254 5.54 4.79 -23.19
N GLN A 255 4.43 5.53 -23.28
CA GLN A 255 4.42 6.99 -23.18
C GLN A 255 5.05 7.49 -21.86
N ARG A 256 4.78 6.84 -20.73
CA ARG A 256 5.39 7.18 -19.44
C ARG A 256 6.89 6.86 -19.38
N ALA A 257 7.31 5.73 -19.95
CA ALA A 257 8.74 5.41 -20.08
C ALA A 257 9.46 6.43 -20.98
N TYR A 258 8.82 6.88 -22.07
CA TYR A 258 9.33 7.95 -22.93
C TYR A 258 9.47 9.28 -22.18
N SER A 259 8.45 9.70 -21.41
CA SER A 259 8.51 10.95 -20.65
C SER A 259 9.63 10.92 -19.59
N LEU A 260 9.86 9.76 -18.97
CA LEU A 260 10.94 9.53 -18.02
C LEU A 260 12.33 9.69 -18.66
N ILE A 261 12.58 9.03 -19.80
CA ILE A 261 13.87 9.09 -20.50
C ILE A 261 14.16 10.50 -21.02
N SER A 262 13.13 11.16 -21.55
CA SER A 262 13.25 12.48 -22.17
C SER A 262 13.38 13.63 -21.17
N SER A 263 12.82 13.50 -19.96
CA SER A 263 12.95 14.53 -18.91
C SER A 263 14.32 14.46 -18.24
N LYS A 264 14.99 15.62 -18.18
CA LYS A 264 16.25 15.76 -17.44
C LYS A 264 16.01 15.60 -15.93
N GLU A 265 14.95 16.20 -15.43
CA GLU A 265 14.54 16.18 -14.03
C GLU A 265 14.26 14.76 -13.55
N ALA A 266 13.56 13.97 -14.38
CA ALA A 266 13.28 12.57 -14.07
C ALA A 266 14.56 11.74 -14.02
N ARG A 267 15.47 11.89 -15.00
CA ARG A 267 16.76 11.18 -14.99
C ARG A 267 17.62 11.56 -13.78
N GLU A 268 17.67 12.84 -13.43
CA GLU A 268 18.38 13.32 -12.25
C GLU A 268 17.81 12.72 -10.97
N ALA A 269 16.49 12.56 -10.85
CA ALA A 269 15.87 11.96 -9.67
C ALA A 269 16.41 10.55 -9.34
N PHE A 270 16.67 9.73 -10.38
CA PHE A 270 17.26 8.40 -10.24
C PHE A 270 18.80 8.40 -10.18
N ASP A 271 19.47 9.53 -10.43
CA ASP A 271 20.93 9.58 -10.42
C ASP A 271 21.49 9.69 -8.98
N MET A 272 21.90 8.55 -8.43
CA MET A 272 22.54 8.47 -7.12
C MET A 272 23.92 9.15 -7.11
N LYS A 273 24.56 9.42 -8.25
CA LYS A 273 25.85 10.14 -8.31
C LYS A 273 25.70 11.62 -8.00
N ALA A 274 24.50 12.18 -8.21
CA ALA A 274 24.21 13.56 -7.85
C ALA A 274 24.15 13.79 -6.32
N GLU A 275 24.08 12.74 -5.51
CA GLU A 275 24.16 12.82 -4.05
C GLU A 275 25.60 12.86 -3.55
N SER A 276 25.88 13.78 -2.63
CA SER A 276 27.18 13.90 -1.98
C SER A 276 27.54 12.63 -1.20
N ASP A 277 28.84 12.33 -1.10
CA ASP A 277 29.33 11.22 -0.29
C ASP A 277 28.90 11.33 1.17
N LYS A 278 28.90 12.55 1.72
CA LYS A 278 28.42 12.81 3.08
C LYS A 278 26.97 12.37 3.28
N MET A 279 26.09 12.62 2.31
CA MET A 279 24.68 12.18 2.39
C MET A 279 24.56 10.66 2.30
N LYS A 280 25.35 10.03 1.42
CA LYS A 280 25.38 8.56 1.32
C LYS A 280 25.88 7.91 2.60
N ASP A 281 26.90 8.48 3.23
CA ASP A 281 27.46 8.01 4.49
C ASP A 281 26.47 8.21 5.65
N ALA A 282 25.73 9.33 5.65
CA ALA A 282 24.71 9.62 6.66
C ALA A 282 23.57 8.59 6.63
N TYR A 283 23.05 8.27 5.43
CA TYR A 283 22.06 7.19 5.25
C TYR A 283 22.65 5.80 5.47
N GLY A 284 23.96 5.63 5.27
CA GLY A 284 24.67 4.36 5.30
C GLY A 284 24.78 3.74 3.91
N ARG A 285 25.99 3.33 3.51
CA ARG A 285 26.28 2.68 2.23
C ARG A 285 25.88 1.20 2.23
N ASN A 286 24.61 0.94 2.45
CA ASN A 286 23.99 -0.38 2.48
C ASN A 286 22.61 -0.33 1.82
N ALA A 287 21.96 -1.48 1.68
CA ALA A 287 20.65 -1.58 1.03
C ALA A 287 19.58 -0.68 1.69
N ALA A 288 19.50 -0.61 3.02
CA ALA A 288 18.52 0.25 3.69
C ALA A 288 18.78 1.73 3.33
N GLY A 289 20.00 2.19 3.53
CA GLY A 289 20.38 3.58 3.33
C GLY A 289 20.20 4.04 1.89
N MET A 290 20.69 3.27 0.92
CA MET A 290 20.64 3.68 -0.48
C MET A 290 19.24 3.61 -1.08
N ARG A 291 18.41 2.62 -0.67
CA ARG A 291 17.00 2.54 -1.09
C ARG A 291 16.17 3.68 -0.51
N MET A 292 16.35 4.02 0.76
CA MET A 292 15.65 5.15 1.40
C MET A 292 16.12 6.51 0.87
N LEU A 293 17.42 6.66 0.56
CA LEU A 293 17.96 7.86 -0.08
C LEU A 293 17.35 8.05 -1.48
N LEU A 294 17.26 6.99 -2.29
CA LEU A 294 16.58 7.05 -3.58
C LEU A 294 15.10 7.42 -3.40
N ALA A 295 14.40 6.80 -2.44
CA ALA A 295 13.00 7.12 -2.17
C ALA A 295 12.78 8.61 -1.84
N ARG A 296 13.67 9.22 -1.04
CA ARG A 296 13.63 10.66 -0.78
C ARG A 296 13.75 11.48 -2.06
N ARG A 297 14.72 11.16 -2.92
CA ARG A 297 14.90 11.86 -4.21
C ARG A 297 13.68 11.74 -5.11
N LEU A 298 13.05 10.56 -5.13
CA LEU A 298 11.85 10.30 -5.94
C LEU A 298 10.65 11.13 -5.48
N VAL A 299 10.39 11.21 -4.18
CA VAL A 299 9.28 12.05 -3.68
C VAL A 299 9.54 13.54 -3.89
N GLU A 300 10.79 13.99 -3.72
CA GLU A 300 11.23 15.36 -4.02
C GLU A 300 11.01 15.71 -5.52
N ALA A 301 11.29 14.75 -6.40
CA ALA A 301 11.04 14.86 -7.83
C ALA A 301 9.54 14.76 -8.20
N GLY A 302 8.67 14.32 -7.30
CA GLY A 302 7.22 14.32 -7.48
C GLY A 302 6.55 12.95 -7.58
N VAL A 303 7.25 11.84 -7.32
CA VAL A 303 6.61 10.51 -7.21
C VAL A 303 5.59 10.53 -6.07
N ARG A 304 4.38 9.99 -6.30
CA ARG A 304 3.27 10.01 -5.34
C ARG A 304 3.31 8.83 -4.37
N MET A 305 3.72 7.66 -4.83
CA MET A 305 3.91 6.47 -4.01
C MET A 305 5.28 5.86 -4.33
N VAL A 306 6.08 5.65 -3.30
CA VAL A 306 7.30 4.84 -3.39
C VAL A 306 7.14 3.65 -2.45
N SER A 307 7.05 2.44 -2.99
CA SER A 307 7.15 1.22 -2.18
C SER A 307 8.59 0.72 -2.21
N LEU A 308 9.16 0.45 -1.05
CA LEU A 308 10.49 -0.15 -0.96
C LEU A 308 10.52 -1.27 0.06
N THR A 309 11.42 -2.23 -0.16
CA THR A 309 11.67 -3.29 0.82
C THR A 309 13.07 -3.19 1.40
N TYR A 310 13.24 -3.73 2.61
CA TYR A 310 14.56 -3.94 3.18
C TYR A 310 14.58 -5.14 4.13
N GLY A 311 15.65 -5.92 4.05
CA GLY A 311 15.90 -7.08 4.90
C GLY A 311 14.95 -8.25 4.65
N GLY A 312 15.08 -9.27 5.49
CA GLY A 312 14.13 -10.37 5.62
C GLY A 312 13.97 -10.67 7.10
N TRP A 313 12.74 -10.64 7.61
CA TRP A 313 12.45 -10.57 9.05
C TRP A 313 11.82 -11.87 9.61
N ASP A 314 11.81 -12.93 8.79
CA ASP A 314 11.19 -14.23 9.09
C ASP A 314 12.03 -15.10 10.03
N HIS A 315 12.24 -14.62 11.24
CA HIS A 315 13.23 -15.16 12.17
C HIS A 315 12.66 -16.28 13.06
N HIS A 316 12.47 -17.46 12.46
CA HIS A 316 12.07 -18.69 13.17
C HIS A 316 13.19 -19.32 14.02
N ASP A 317 14.44 -18.89 13.84
CA ASP A 317 15.63 -19.32 14.58
C ASP A 317 16.57 -18.12 14.79
N GLY A 318 17.35 -18.14 15.87
CA GLY A 318 18.50 -17.24 16.02
C GLY A 318 18.18 -15.73 15.96
N ILE A 319 17.03 -15.29 16.48
CA ILE A 319 16.51 -13.92 16.28
C ILE A 319 17.48 -12.83 16.74
N ALA A 320 18.23 -13.06 17.82
CA ALA A 320 19.19 -12.09 18.35
C ALA A 320 20.23 -11.68 17.29
N ASN A 321 20.83 -12.66 16.63
CA ASN A 321 21.86 -12.43 15.61
C ASN A 321 21.27 -11.74 14.38
N ALA A 322 20.09 -12.18 13.97
CA ALA A 322 19.42 -11.64 12.79
C ALA A 322 19.02 -10.18 12.99
N ILE A 323 18.48 -9.81 14.16
CA ILE A 323 18.14 -8.43 14.51
C ILE A 323 19.39 -7.57 14.67
N ASN A 324 20.43 -8.06 15.36
CA ASN A 324 21.70 -7.32 15.51
C ASN A 324 22.41 -7.06 14.17
N SER A 325 22.12 -7.85 13.13
CA SER A 325 22.66 -7.67 11.79
C SER A 325 21.82 -6.68 10.95
N GLN A 326 20.50 -6.82 10.97
CA GLN A 326 19.61 -6.11 10.03
C GLN A 326 19.01 -4.81 10.58
N LEU A 327 18.78 -4.73 11.90
CA LEU A 327 18.11 -3.56 12.48
C LEU A 327 19.01 -2.31 12.55
N PRO A 328 20.34 -2.39 12.81
CA PRO A 328 21.18 -1.20 12.83
C PRO A 328 21.30 -0.45 11.48
N PRO A 329 21.46 -1.13 10.32
CA PRO A 329 21.37 -0.44 9.02
C PRO A 329 20.02 0.24 8.78
N PHE A 330 18.92 -0.42 9.16
CA PHE A 330 17.59 0.17 9.10
C PHE A 330 17.48 1.41 10.00
N ASP A 331 17.94 1.32 11.25
CA ASP A 331 17.91 2.40 12.23
C ASP A 331 18.61 3.65 11.72
N GLN A 332 19.81 3.48 11.15
CA GLN A 332 20.55 4.57 10.53
C GLN A 332 19.80 5.20 9.37
N ALA A 333 19.32 4.37 8.44
CA ALA A 333 18.67 4.84 7.21
C ALA A 333 17.33 5.52 7.50
N PHE A 334 16.50 4.93 8.36
CA PHE A 334 15.18 5.45 8.71
C PHE A 334 15.29 6.76 9.49
N ALA A 335 16.18 6.82 10.50
CA ALA A 335 16.39 8.05 11.25
C ALA A 335 16.89 9.19 10.35
N MET A 336 17.81 8.88 9.43
CA MET A 336 18.31 9.86 8.46
C MET A 336 17.24 10.27 7.45
N LEU A 337 16.38 9.35 6.99
CA LEU A 337 15.28 9.67 6.08
C LEU A 337 14.34 10.72 6.66
N ILE A 338 13.90 10.53 7.91
CA ILE A 338 13.00 11.48 8.58
C ILE A 338 13.69 12.84 8.75
N ALA A 339 14.96 12.85 9.17
CA ALA A 339 15.73 14.08 9.33
C ALA A 339 15.96 14.83 8.00
N ASP A 340 16.27 14.13 6.91
CA ASP A 340 16.51 14.72 5.58
C ASP A 340 15.20 15.30 5.01
N LEU A 341 14.08 14.57 5.15
CA LEU A 341 12.76 15.08 4.75
C LEU A 341 12.37 16.32 5.54
N GLU A 342 12.65 16.38 6.85
CA GLU A 342 12.38 17.56 7.66
C GLU A 342 13.26 18.74 7.26
N GLN A 343 14.56 18.52 7.09
CA GLN A 343 15.52 19.56 6.68
C GLN A 343 15.14 20.19 5.33
N ARG A 344 14.54 19.40 4.43
CA ARG A 344 14.07 19.84 3.12
C ARG A 344 12.66 20.43 3.14
N GLY A 345 11.98 20.44 4.28
CA GLY A 345 10.57 20.86 4.38
C GLY A 345 9.59 19.91 3.68
N LEU A 346 10.01 18.67 3.39
CA LEU A 346 9.18 17.66 2.71
C LEU A 346 8.38 16.80 3.68
N LEU A 347 8.81 16.67 4.94
CA LEU A 347 8.20 15.78 5.93
C LEU A 347 6.69 16.06 6.12
N ASP A 348 6.28 17.33 6.19
CA ASP A 348 4.86 17.67 6.38
C ASP A 348 3.99 17.30 5.16
N SER A 349 4.60 17.12 3.99
CA SER A 349 3.93 16.74 2.73
C SER A 349 4.18 15.30 2.30
N THR A 350 5.00 14.53 3.04
CA THR A 350 5.36 13.15 2.74
C THR A 350 5.00 12.27 3.92
N LEU A 351 4.08 11.32 3.72
CA LEU A 351 3.80 10.28 4.70
C LEU A 351 4.83 9.16 4.55
N VAL A 352 5.63 8.91 5.57
CA VAL A 352 6.50 7.74 5.65
C VAL A 352 5.81 6.67 6.48
N MET A 353 5.64 5.48 5.92
CA MET A 353 4.97 4.34 6.57
C MET A 353 5.91 3.14 6.58
N VAL A 354 6.33 2.71 7.78
CA VAL A 354 7.06 1.45 7.99
C VAL A 354 6.05 0.39 8.42
N SER A 355 6.02 -0.72 7.69
CA SER A 355 5.09 -1.82 7.97
C SER A 355 5.70 -3.18 7.64
N SER A 356 5.03 -4.22 8.09
CA SER A 356 5.30 -5.63 7.80
C SER A 356 3.95 -6.33 7.67
N GLU A 357 3.94 -7.58 7.19
CA GLU A 357 2.70 -8.35 7.00
C GLU A 357 2.01 -8.77 8.30
N PHE A 358 2.75 -8.83 9.42
CA PHE A 358 2.29 -9.18 10.76
C PHE A 358 3.46 -9.07 11.76
N GLY A 359 3.28 -9.55 13.00
CA GLY A 359 4.32 -9.65 14.03
C GLY A 359 4.80 -11.08 14.27
N ARG A 360 5.40 -11.29 15.44
CA ARG A 360 6.03 -12.55 15.84
C ARG A 360 5.53 -13.03 17.19
N THR A 361 5.52 -14.35 17.39
CA THR A 361 4.92 -14.98 18.57
C THR A 361 5.44 -14.34 19.86
N PRO A 362 4.59 -14.19 20.89
CA PRO A 362 4.95 -13.61 22.19
C PRO A 362 6.11 -14.33 22.87
N LYS A 363 6.13 -15.66 22.74
CA LYS A 363 7.15 -16.51 23.35
C LYS A 363 8.21 -16.90 22.32
N ILE A 364 9.48 -16.86 22.74
CA ILE A 364 10.61 -17.42 22.00
C ILE A 364 10.43 -18.94 21.88
N ASN A 365 10.64 -19.48 20.68
CA ASN A 365 10.53 -20.91 20.39
C ASN A 365 11.82 -21.67 20.77
N ALA A 366 11.83 -23.00 20.63
CA ALA A 366 12.94 -23.85 21.04
C ALA A 366 14.26 -23.58 20.27
N THR A 367 14.17 -22.95 19.10
CA THR A 367 15.28 -22.56 18.23
C THR A 367 15.76 -21.13 18.47
N GLY A 368 15.27 -20.46 19.52
CA GLY A 368 15.67 -19.09 19.82
C GLY A 368 15.17 -18.06 18.79
N GLY A 369 14.11 -18.39 18.06
CA GLY A 369 13.38 -17.49 17.18
C GLY A 369 11.94 -17.27 17.63
N ARG A 370 11.10 -16.78 16.72
CA ARG A 370 9.66 -16.57 16.93
C ARG A 370 8.87 -16.94 15.67
N ASP A 371 7.66 -17.46 15.85
CA ASP A 371 6.79 -17.91 14.76
C ASP A 371 5.79 -16.82 14.35
N HIS A 372 4.96 -17.07 13.33
CA HIS A 372 4.03 -16.08 12.77
C HIS A 372 2.97 -15.64 13.78
N TRP A 373 2.72 -14.33 13.88
CA TRP A 373 1.76 -13.78 14.82
C TRP A 373 1.03 -12.52 14.31
N PRO A 374 -0.18 -12.67 13.75
CA PRO A 374 -0.92 -11.53 13.19
C PRO A 374 -1.75 -10.77 14.23
N LYS A 375 -1.87 -11.30 15.45
CA LYS A 375 -2.75 -10.73 16.48
C LYS A 375 -2.29 -9.35 16.94
N VAL A 376 -0.99 -9.10 17.02
CA VAL A 376 -0.47 -7.77 17.37
C VAL A 376 0.92 -7.54 16.80
N PHE A 377 1.13 -6.34 16.27
CA PHE A 377 2.42 -5.89 15.75
C PHE A 377 2.48 -4.36 15.66
N SER A 378 3.64 -3.86 15.19
CA SER A 378 3.90 -2.43 15.11
C SER A 378 3.93 -1.92 13.67
N VAL A 379 3.34 -0.73 13.48
CA VAL A 379 3.48 0.10 12.28
C VAL A 379 3.98 1.46 12.71
N VAL A 380 4.87 2.06 11.91
CA VAL A 380 5.40 3.40 12.20
C VAL A 380 4.98 4.37 11.11
N LEU A 381 4.48 5.53 11.51
CA LEU A 381 4.02 6.60 10.63
C LEU A 381 4.79 7.89 10.95
N ALA A 382 5.11 8.69 9.93
CA ALA A 382 5.73 10.00 10.12
C ALA A 382 5.35 10.95 8.99
N GLY A 383 5.20 12.24 9.30
CA GLY A 383 4.93 13.26 8.29
C GLY A 383 3.53 13.18 7.67
N GLY A 384 3.30 13.91 6.58
CA GLY A 384 2.06 13.85 5.80
C GLY A 384 0.79 14.18 6.60
N GLY A 385 0.88 14.99 7.65
CA GLY A 385 -0.23 15.33 8.54
C GLY A 385 -0.50 14.37 9.69
N ILE A 386 0.35 13.35 9.89
CA ILE A 386 0.30 12.45 11.06
C ILE A 386 0.84 13.19 12.29
N LYS A 387 0.22 12.89 13.44
CA LYS A 387 0.64 13.39 14.76
C LYS A 387 2.11 13.05 15.01
N LYS A 388 2.89 14.00 15.52
CA LYS A 388 4.31 13.80 15.84
C LYS A 388 4.44 13.39 17.31
N GLY A 389 5.42 12.52 17.63
CA GLY A 389 5.76 12.19 19.01
C GLY A 389 4.68 11.43 19.77
N SER A 390 4.02 10.47 19.13
CA SER A 390 2.91 9.73 19.74
C SER A 390 3.13 8.22 19.71
N ILE A 391 2.61 7.54 20.73
CA ILE A 391 2.36 6.10 20.67
C ILE A 391 0.85 5.93 20.53
N TYR A 392 0.42 5.13 19.55
CA TYR A 392 -0.98 4.81 19.34
C TYR A 392 -1.25 3.36 19.77
N GLY A 393 -2.19 3.21 20.68
CA GLY A 393 -2.54 1.94 21.29
C GLY A 393 -1.38 1.25 22.00
N SER A 394 -1.66 0.04 22.49
CA SER A 394 -0.69 -0.80 23.20
C SER A 394 -0.96 -2.27 22.90
N SER A 395 0.08 -3.08 23.06
CA SER A 395 -0.07 -4.53 23.24
C SER A 395 0.08 -4.87 24.72
N ASP A 396 -0.50 -6.01 25.13
CA ASP A 396 -0.47 -6.46 26.53
C ASP A 396 0.96 -6.64 27.08
N ALA A 397 1.08 -6.93 28.37
CA ALA A 397 2.36 -7.09 29.08
C ALA A 397 3.31 -8.14 28.46
N THR A 398 2.77 -9.08 27.69
CA THR A 398 3.49 -10.16 26.99
C THR A 398 3.54 -10.00 25.48
N ALA A 399 2.91 -8.94 24.95
CA ALA A 399 2.73 -8.70 23.53
C ALA A 399 1.92 -9.80 22.81
N THR A 400 0.89 -10.35 23.46
CA THR A 400 0.03 -11.41 22.92
C THR A 400 -1.07 -10.88 22.02
N GLU A 401 -1.72 -9.80 22.43
CA GLU A 401 -2.78 -9.13 21.68
C GLU A 401 -2.81 -7.62 21.97
N PRO A 402 -3.58 -6.82 21.20
CA PRO A 402 -3.79 -5.41 21.51
C PRO A 402 -4.51 -5.26 22.85
N ASP A 403 -4.01 -4.37 23.70
CA ASP A 403 -4.62 -4.05 25.00
C ASP A 403 -5.47 -2.79 24.88
N GLU A 404 -4.90 -1.72 24.32
CA GLU A 404 -5.62 -0.47 24.05
C GLU A 404 -5.64 -0.14 22.56
N HIS A 405 -6.80 0.36 22.09
CA HIS A 405 -7.01 0.94 20.76
C HIS A 405 -6.48 0.07 19.60
N PRO A 406 -7.05 -1.12 19.37
CA PRO A 406 -6.66 -1.97 18.24
C PRO A 406 -6.77 -1.20 16.91
N LEU A 407 -5.75 -1.34 16.06
CA LEU A 407 -5.72 -0.74 14.72
C LEU A 407 -5.91 -1.82 13.67
N GLY A 408 -7.04 -1.76 12.96
CA GLY A 408 -7.31 -2.63 11.81
C GLY A 408 -6.58 -2.19 10.55
N VAL A 409 -6.49 -3.11 9.58
CA VAL A 409 -5.87 -2.85 8.26
C VAL A 409 -6.70 -1.82 7.49
N GLU A 410 -8.02 -1.95 7.55
CA GLU A 410 -9.00 -1.06 6.94
C GLU A 410 -8.90 0.37 7.48
N ASP A 411 -8.70 0.53 8.78
CA ASP A 411 -8.58 1.83 9.45
C ASP A 411 -7.24 2.51 9.11
N LEU A 412 -6.14 1.73 9.08
CA LEU A 412 -4.83 2.22 8.64
C LEU A 412 -4.89 2.70 7.18
N ALA A 413 -5.42 1.88 6.27
CA ALA A 413 -5.55 2.21 4.85
C ALA A 413 -6.45 3.44 4.64
N THR A 414 -7.61 3.49 5.31
CA THR A 414 -8.53 4.63 5.24
C THR A 414 -7.86 5.92 5.73
N THR A 415 -7.07 5.83 6.80
CA THR A 415 -6.35 6.99 7.34
C THR A 415 -5.25 7.47 6.40
N MET A 416 -4.49 6.55 5.78
CA MET A 416 -3.49 6.89 4.75
C MET A 416 -4.15 7.58 3.56
N TYR A 417 -5.22 7.01 3.00
CA TYR A 417 -5.95 7.59 1.88
C TYR A 417 -6.54 8.94 2.22
N HIS A 418 -7.10 9.10 3.42
CA HIS A 418 -7.60 10.38 3.90
C HIS A 418 -6.52 11.47 3.89
N GLN A 419 -5.31 11.16 4.37
CA GLN A 419 -4.21 12.12 4.34
C GLN A 419 -3.75 12.46 2.92
N MET A 420 -3.87 11.51 1.99
CA MET A 420 -3.65 11.77 0.56
C MET A 420 -4.81 12.51 -0.11
N GLY A 421 -5.98 12.56 0.54
CA GLY A 421 -7.21 13.15 0.02
C GLY A 421 -7.97 12.26 -0.98
N ILE A 422 -7.80 10.95 -0.85
CA ILE A 422 -8.61 9.91 -1.50
C ILE A 422 -9.72 9.51 -0.53
N VAL A 423 -10.96 9.49 -1.02
CA VAL A 423 -12.12 9.06 -0.22
C VAL A 423 -12.21 7.52 -0.28
N ALA A 424 -12.02 6.87 0.87
CA ALA A 424 -11.81 5.42 0.93
C ALA A 424 -13.06 4.58 0.59
N ASP A 425 -14.28 5.09 0.85
CA ASP A 425 -15.53 4.42 0.48
C ASP A 425 -15.96 4.70 -0.98
N LYS A 426 -15.11 5.36 -1.78
CA LYS A 426 -15.30 5.48 -3.23
C LYS A 426 -15.27 4.11 -3.88
N GLU A 427 -16.18 3.84 -4.80
CA GLU A 427 -16.26 2.58 -5.53
C GLU A 427 -15.51 2.65 -6.87
N LEU A 428 -14.62 1.69 -7.09
CA LEU A 428 -13.95 1.44 -8.37
C LEU A 428 -14.60 0.24 -9.09
N MET A 429 -14.61 0.27 -10.42
CA MET A 429 -15.23 -0.79 -11.21
C MET A 429 -14.30 -1.97 -11.40
N ALA A 430 -14.67 -3.12 -10.83
CA ALA A 430 -14.06 -4.41 -11.12
C ALA A 430 -14.69 -5.09 -12.36
N PRO A 431 -14.03 -6.11 -12.94
CA PRO A 431 -14.56 -6.90 -14.03
C PRO A 431 -15.98 -7.39 -13.80
N GLY A 432 -16.79 -7.36 -14.87
CA GLY A 432 -18.23 -7.66 -14.78
C GLY A 432 -19.09 -6.49 -14.30
N GLY A 433 -18.52 -5.29 -14.15
CA GLY A 433 -19.25 -4.08 -13.75
C GLY A 433 -19.62 -4.08 -12.27
N ARG A 434 -18.78 -4.71 -11.43
CA ARG A 434 -19.00 -4.79 -9.98
C ARG A 434 -18.33 -3.60 -9.29
N PRO A 435 -19.08 -2.66 -8.68
CA PRO A 435 -18.50 -1.63 -7.84
C PRO A 435 -17.88 -2.25 -6.58
N ILE A 436 -16.67 -1.80 -6.23
CA ILE A 436 -15.95 -2.22 -5.02
C ILE A 436 -15.30 -0.99 -4.40
N GLU A 437 -15.53 -0.77 -3.10
CA GLU A 437 -14.93 0.34 -2.37
C GLU A 437 -13.39 0.29 -2.44
N ILE A 438 -12.71 1.44 -2.35
CA ILE A 438 -11.24 1.47 -2.25
C ILE A 438 -10.79 0.79 -0.96
N VAL A 439 -11.53 0.99 0.14
CA VAL A 439 -11.42 0.24 1.40
C VAL A 439 -12.82 -0.06 1.91
N ASP A 440 -13.09 -1.32 2.23
CA ASP A 440 -14.37 -1.76 2.79
C ASP A 440 -14.39 -1.54 4.32
N GLY A 441 -15.29 -0.68 4.79
CA GLY A 441 -15.65 -0.55 6.21
C GLY A 441 -14.65 0.16 7.13
N GLY A 442 -13.52 0.66 6.60
CA GLY A 442 -12.52 1.37 7.38
C GLY A 442 -12.91 2.79 7.80
N LYS A 443 -12.28 3.29 8.87
CA LYS A 443 -12.51 4.63 9.44
C LYS A 443 -11.22 5.41 9.55
N VAL A 444 -11.34 6.73 9.42
CA VAL A 444 -10.23 7.64 9.70
C VAL A 444 -9.97 7.67 11.20
N VAL A 445 -8.78 7.24 11.60
CA VAL A 445 -8.32 7.25 13.00
C VAL A 445 -7.82 8.64 13.33
N LYS A 446 -8.67 9.44 14.00
CA LYS A 446 -8.41 10.87 14.24
C LYS A 446 -7.25 11.09 15.20
N GLU A 447 -7.03 10.16 16.13
CA GLU A 447 -5.95 10.18 17.11
C GLU A 447 -4.56 10.12 16.46
N LEU A 448 -4.46 9.58 15.22
CA LEU A 448 -3.24 9.55 14.44
C LEU A 448 -2.95 10.87 13.69
N LEU A 449 -3.88 11.83 13.65
CA LEU A 449 -3.75 13.05 12.85
C LEU A 449 -3.30 14.25 13.70
N ALA A 450 -2.56 15.18 13.07
CA ALA A 450 -2.06 16.43 13.64
C ALA A 450 -3.01 17.62 13.49
#